data_AF-A0A3C2E597-F1
#
_entry.id   AF-A0A3C2E597-F1
#
_cell.length_a   1.000
_cell.length_b   1.000
_cell.length_c   1.000
_cell.angle_alpha   90.00
_cell.angle_beta   90.00
_cell.angle_gamma   90.00
#
_symmetry.space_group_name_H-M   'P 1'
#
loop_
_entity.id
_entity.type
_entity.pdbx_description
1 polymer ?
#
loop_
_entity_poly.entity_id
_entity_poly.type
_entity_poly.pdbx_seq_one_letter_code
_entity_poly.pdbx_strand_id
1 'polypeptide(L)'
;ERGRLNARLSADLLDHVAEPDTGGRALINQAAETMGLTARSYHRVLRTARTIADLDGSDGVRRVHIAEALSLRRSPPRNETGAGSVRQSIMRPV
;
A
#
# COMPACT_ATOMS: atom_id res chain seq x y z
N GLU A 1 -10.51 -22.57 10.22
CA GLU A 1 -10.86 -22.34 8.80
C GLU A 1 -10.01 -21.21 8.25
N ARG A 2 -9.38 -21.37 7.07
CA ARG A 2 -8.51 -20.32 6.51
C ARG A 2 -9.38 -19.23 5.88
N GLY A 3 -9.16 -17.98 6.33
CA GLY A 3 -9.97 -16.80 6.01
C GLY A 3 -10.13 -16.49 4.53
N ARG A 4 -11.24 -15.83 4.18
CA ARG A 4 -11.53 -15.37 2.83
C ARG A 4 -10.40 -14.46 2.34
N LEU A 5 -10.01 -14.61 1.07
CA LEU A 5 -9.04 -13.72 0.43
C LEU A 5 -9.49 -12.26 0.59
N ASN A 6 -8.61 -11.40 1.08
CA ASN A 6 -8.87 -9.97 1.23
C ASN A 6 -9.37 -9.34 -0.08
N ALA A 7 -8.98 -9.86 -1.25
CA ALA A 7 -9.50 -9.47 -2.57
C ALA A 7 -11.04 -9.55 -2.72
N ARG A 8 -11.72 -10.39 -1.93
CA ARG A 8 -13.17 -10.62 -1.97
C ARG A 8 -13.96 -9.94 -0.85
N LEU A 9 -13.32 -9.14 0.01
CA LEU A 9 -14.06 -8.31 0.97
C LEU A 9 -14.87 -7.26 0.19
N SER A 10 -16.19 -7.28 0.36
CA SER A 10 -17.06 -6.18 -0.09
C SER A 10 -16.71 -4.91 0.68
N ALA A 11 -16.97 -3.73 0.09
CA ALA A 11 -16.70 -2.44 0.75
C ALA A 11 -17.35 -2.35 2.14
N ASP A 12 -18.60 -2.82 2.27
CA ASP A 12 -19.36 -2.79 3.52
C ASP A 12 -18.74 -3.65 4.64
N LEU A 13 -18.09 -4.76 4.29
CA LEU A 13 -17.40 -5.61 5.27
C LEU A 13 -16.09 -4.98 5.74
N LEU A 14 -15.49 -4.10 4.93
CA LEU A 14 -14.23 -3.43 5.22
C LEU A 14 -14.37 -2.39 6.32
N ASP A 15 -15.49 -1.69 6.38
CA ASP A 15 -15.74 -0.68 7.42
C ASP A 15 -15.82 -1.31 8.82
N HIS A 16 -16.29 -2.56 8.93
CA HIS A 16 -16.37 -3.27 10.20
C HIS A 16 -15.07 -3.95 10.63
N VAL A 17 -14.31 -4.54 9.70
CA VAL A 17 -13.10 -5.33 10.05
C VAL A 17 -11.81 -4.52 10.02
N ALA A 18 -11.78 -3.42 9.26
CA ALA A 18 -10.61 -2.58 9.08
C ALA A 18 -10.75 -1.20 9.75
N GLU A 19 -11.67 -1.07 10.71
CA GLU A 19 -11.90 0.18 11.40
C GLU A 19 -10.60 0.67 12.08
N PRO A 20 -10.03 1.81 11.65
CA PRO A 20 -8.78 2.31 12.22
C PRO A 20 -8.99 2.94 13.59
N ASP A 21 -7.96 2.92 14.43
CA ASP A 21 -7.88 3.81 15.58
C ASP A 21 -7.97 5.29 15.17
N THR A 22 -8.19 6.18 16.14
CA THR A 22 -8.34 7.62 15.89
C THR A 22 -7.14 8.18 15.11
N GLY A 23 -5.92 7.72 15.42
CA GLY A 23 -4.69 8.16 14.76
C GLY A 23 -4.55 7.69 13.31
N GLY A 24 -5.03 6.49 12.99
CA GLY A 24 -5.05 5.90 11.66
C GLY A 24 -6.13 6.54 10.79
N ARG A 25 -7.29 6.86 11.38
CA ARG A 25 -8.38 7.58 10.69
C ARG A 25 -7.98 8.99 10.29
N ALA A 26 -7.35 9.73 11.21
CA ALA A 26 -6.78 11.02 10.91
C ALA A 26 -5.74 10.94 9.78
N LEU A 27 -4.88 9.91 9.80
CA LEU A 27 -3.84 9.72 8.79
C LEU A 27 -4.41 9.45 7.39
N ILE A 28 -5.38 8.53 7.27
CA ILE A 28 -5.93 8.17 5.96
C ILE A 28 -6.78 9.29 5.37
N ASN A 29 -7.48 10.07 6.21
CA ASN A 29 -8.21 11.26 5.78
C ASN A 29 -7.26 12.34 5.27
N GLN A 30 -6.19 12.64 6.02
CA GLN A 30 -5.15 13.56 5.58
C GLN A 30 -4.49 13.08 4.27
N ALA A 31 -4.24 11.78 4.14
CA ALA A 31 -3.71 11.21 2.90
C ALA A 31 -4.72 11.31 1.74
N ALA A 32 -6.02 11.20 2.00
CA ALA A 32 -7.04 11.38 0.98
C ALA A 32 -7.03 12.80 0.41
N GLU A 33 -6.94 13.81 1.28
CA GLU A 33 -6.85 15.22 0.90
C GLU A 33 -5.52 15.55 0.19
N THR A 34 -4.39 15.11 0.75
CA THR A 34 -3.06 15.50 0.27
C THR A 34 -2.54 14.67 -0.90
N MET A 35 -2.92 13.39 -1.00
CA MET A 35 -2.47 12.47 -2.05
C MET A 35 -3.54 12.17 -3.11
N GLY A 36 -4.71 12.81 -3.00
CA GLY A 36 -5.84 12.63 -3.93
C GLY A 36 -6.36 11.18 -3.95
N LEU A 37 -6.59 10.57 -2.78
CA LEU A 37 -7.13 9.21 -2.74
C LEU A 37 -8.58 9.23 -3.22
N THR A 38 -8.84 8.56 -4.34
CA THR A 38 -10.21 8.20 -4.72
C THR A 38 -10.79 7.20 -3.73
N ALA A 39 -12.12 7.12 -3.61
CA ALA A 39 -12.81 6.15 -2.75
C ALA A 39 -12.30 4.71 -2.93
N ARG A 40 -12.03 4.29 -4.18
CA ARG A 40 -11.44 2.98 -4.47
C ARG A 40 -10.04 2.81 -3.88
N SER A 41 -9.19 3.83 -4.00
CA SER A 41 -7.83 3.78 -3.47
C SER A 41 -7.80 3.88 -1.94
N TYR A 42 -8.75 4.60 -1.34
CA TYR A 42 -8.97 4.65 0.10
C TYR A 42 -9.32 3.26 0.66
N HIS A 43 -10.31 2.56 0.08
CA HIS A 43 -10.65 1.19 0.48
C HIS A 43 -9.51 0.20 0.27
N ARG A 44 -8.68 0.39 -0.78
CA ARG A 44 -7.50 -0.44 -0.99
C ARG A 44 -6.47 -0.26 0.13
N VAL A 45 -6.24 0.97 0.59
CA VAL A 45 -5.34 1.26 1.72
C VAL A 45 -5.85 0.59 2.98
N LEU A 46 -7.15 0.71 3.32
CA LEU A 46 -7.73 0.05 4.48
C LEU A 46 -7.56 -1.47 4.44
N ARG A 47 -7.77 -2.09 3.26
CA ARG A 47 -7.60 -3.53 3.07
C ARG A 47 -6.16 -3.99 3.28
N THR A 48 -5.20 -3.24 2.75
CA THR A 48 -3.78 -3.52 2.96
C THR A 48 -3.40 -3.31 4.43
N ALA A 49 -3.88 -2.24 5.07
CA ALA A 49 -3.63 -1.97 6.47
C ALA A 49 -4.21 -3.06 7.39
N ARG A 50 -5.38 -3.62 7.07
CA ARG A 50 -5.92 -4.77 7.81
C ARG A 50 -5.03 -6.00 7.66
N THR A 51 -4.55 -6.27 6.45
CA THR A 51 -3.61 -7.38 6.21
C THR A 51 -2.33 -7.21 7.04
N ILE A 52 -1.79 -5.99 7.10
CA ILE A 52 -0.59 -5.68 7.90
C ILE A 52 -0.88 -5.89 9.38
N ALA A 53 -2.03 -5.42 9.88
CA ALA A 53 -2.45 -5.63 11.26
C ALA A 53 -2.58 -7.12 11.62
N ASP A 54 -3.18 -7.93 10.72
CA ASP A 54 -3.29 -9.37 10.89
C ASP A 54 -1.92 -10.05 10.95
N LEU A 55 -0.95 -9.59 10.15
CA LEU A 55 0.43 -10.09 10.17
C LEU A 55 1.22 -9.65 11.42
N ASP A 56 0.93 -8.46 11.95
CA ASP A 56 1.49 -7.94 13.20
C ASP A 56 0.86 -8.58 14.45
N GLY A 57 -0.19 -9.39 14.29
CA GLY A 57 -0.95 -9.96 15.40
C GLY A 57 -1.74 -8.91 16.20
N SER A 58 -2.04 -7.77 15.60
CA SER A 58 -2.80 -6.68 16.22
C SER A 58 -4.29 -6.87 16.01
N ASP A 59 -5.07 -6.78 17.10
CA ASP A 59 -6.54 -6.93 17.06
C ASP A 59 -7.21 -5.87 16.16
N GLY A 60 -6.63 -4.67 16.13
CA GLY A 60 -7.14 -3.51 15.38
C GLY A 60 -6.17 -2.92 14.37
N VAL A 61 -6.71 -2.12 13.45
CA VAL A 61 -5.90 -1.34 12.50
C VAL A 61 -5.42 -0.07 13.20
N ARG A 62 -4.10 0.06 13.35
CA ARG A 62 -3.46 1.22 13.98
C ARG A 62 -2.88 2.17 12.95
N ARG A 63 -2.55 3.39 13.38
CA ARG A 63 -1.85 4.39 12.56
C ARG A 63 -0.63 3.82 11.83
N VAL A 64 0.17 2.98 12.47
CA VAL A 64 1.37 2.36 11.87
C VAL A 64 1.04 1.49 10.65
N HIS A 65 -0.02 0.67 10.72
CA HIS A 65 -0.45 -0.19 9.62
C HIS A 65 -0.97 0.63 8.43
N ILE A 66 -1.65 1.76 8.71
CA ILE A 66 -2.09 2.71 7.67
C ILE A 66 -0.89 3.38 7.00
N ALA A 67 0.10 3.82 7.78
CA ALA A 67 1.31 4.47 7.26
C ALA A 67 2.10 3.52 6.33
N GLU A 68 2.21 2.26 6.71
CA GLU A 68 2.85 1.23 5.89
C GLU A 68 2.05 0.94 4.62
N ALA A 69 0.72 0.78 4.73
CA ALA A 69 -0.15 0.59 3.55
C ALA A 69 -0.06 1.75 2.55
N LEU A 70 0.00 3.00 3.04
CA LEU A 70 0.18 4.19 2.21
C LEU A 70 1.56 4.23 1.55
N SER A 71 2.60 3.77 2.24
CA SER A 71 3.95 3.67 1.71
C SER A 71 4.04 2.64 0.60
N LEU A 72 3.43 1.45 0.77
CA LEU A 72 3.38 0.40 -0.25
C LEU A 72 2.60 0.82 -1.52
N ARG A 73 1.65 1.75 -1.40
CA ARG A 73 0.94 2.33 -2.56
C ARG A 73 1.86 3.21 -3.42
N ARG A 74 2.79 3.92 -2.80
CA ARG A 74 3.84 4.63 -3.54
C ARG A 74 4.75 3.53 -4.04
N SER A 75 4.62 3.13 -5.31
CA SER A 75 5.52 2.12 -5.87
C SER A 75 6.94 2.42 -5.40
N PRO A 76 7.62 1.48 -4.72
CA PRO A 76 9.04 1.67 -4.47
C PRO A 76 9.69 1.97 -5.82
N PRO A 77 10.68 2.89 -5.88
CA PRO A 77 11.40 3.11 -7.12
C PRO A 77 11.81 1.75 -7.63
N ARG A 78 11.38 1.39 -8.85
CA ARG A 78 11.77 0.11 -9.45
C ARG A 78 13.28 0.08 -9.35
N ASN A 79 13.81 -0.88 -8.61
CA ASN A 79 15.22 -1.11 -8.51
C ASN A 79 15.62 -1.50 -9.94
N GLU A 80 16.14 -0.53 -10.69
CA GLU A 80 16.79 -0.77 -11.98
C GLU A 80 18.09 -1.49 -11.67
N THR A 81 17.98 -2.79 -11.35
CA THR A 81 19.13 -3.67 -11.28
C THR A 81 19.61 -3.83 -12.72
N GLY A 82 20.68 -3.13 -13.07
CA GLY A 82 21.22 -3.07 -14.41
C GLY A 82 21.70 -4.42 -14.94
N ALA A 83 21.44 -4.65 -16.23
CA ALA A 83 22.34 -5.36 -17.13
C ALA A 83 21.99 -4.94 -18.57
N GLY A 84 22.93 -4.27 -19.25
CA GLY A 84 22.87 -4.10 -20.70
C GLY A 84 22.98 -2.68 -21.28
N SER A 85 23.63 -1.72 -20.62
CA SER A 85 24.24 -0.60 -21.37
C SER A 85 25.74 -0.85 -21.47
N VAL A 86 26.12 -1.71 -22.43
CA VAL A 86 27.50 -1.77 -22.89
C VAL A 86 27.77 -0.47 -23.62
N ARG A 87 28.35 0.48 -22.90
CA ARG A 87 29.17 1.53 -23.51
C ARG A 87 30.40 0.88 -24.14
N GLN A 88 30.32 0.60 -25.43
CA GLN A 88 31.44 0.74 -26.35
C GLN A 88 30.92 1.67 -27.47
N SER A 89 31.38 2.89 -27.80
CA SER A 89 32.72 3.48 -27.82
C SER A 89 33.78 2.39 -28.01
N ILE A 90 34.34 2.17 -29.19
CA ILE A 90 34.96 3.16 -30.09
C ILE A 90 35.26 2.41 -31.40
N MET A 91 35.45 3.18 -32.49
CA MET A 91 36.12 2.78 -33.76
C MET A 91 35.22 2.54 -35.00
N ARG A 92 34.87 3.65 -35.66
CA ARG A 92 35.14 3.86 -37.10
C ARG A 92 36.21 4.98 -37.17
N PRO A 93 37.03 5.19 -38.22
CA PRO A 93 36.99 4.72 -39.63
C PRO A 93 38.33 4.01 -40.01
N VAL A 94 38.62 3.50 -41.21
CA VAL A 94 38.45 3.97 -42.61
C VAL A 94 38.17 2.79 -43.52
#